data_AF-A0A3B4ET45-F1
#
_entry.id   AF-A0A3B4ET45-F1
#
_cell.length_a   1.000
_cell.length_b   1.000
_cell.length_c   1.000
_cell.angle_alpha   90.00
_cell.angle_beta   90.00
_cell.angle_gamma   90.00
#
_symmetry.space_group_name_H-M   'P 1'
#
loop_
_entity.id
_entity.type
_entity.pdbx_description
1 polymer ?
#
loop_
_entity_poly.entity_id
_entity_poly.type
_entity_poly.pdbx_seq_one_letter_code
_entity_poly.pdbx_strand_id
1 'polypeptide(L)' 'PRAGEHGDASNKGNKYFKAGKYENAIQCYTEAIALCPTEQKSDLSTFYQNRAAAYEQQVGTTSCKLCRSCCRV' A
#
# COMPACT_ATOMS: atom_id res chain seq x y z
N PRO A 1 -0.68 5.00 26.19
CA PRO A 1 -0.35 5.72 24.94
C PRO A 1 0.78 5.02 24.15
N ARG A 2 0.44 4.01 23.33
CA ARG A 2 1.34 3.43 22.33
C ARG A 2 0.94 4.02 20.97
N ALA A 3 1.47 5.19 20.67
CA ALA A 3 1.34 5.80 19.35
C ALA A 3 2.72 5.73 18.68
N GLY A 4 2.84 4.99 17.58
CA GLY A 4 3.81 5.36 16.55
C GLY A 4 4.88 4.36 16.08
N GLU A 5 4.91 3.09 16.50
CA GLU A 5 6.01 2.19 16.07
C GLU A 5 5.70 1.34 14.82
N HIS A 6 4.47 1.34 14.32
CA HIS A 6 4.07 0.49 13.19
C HIS A 6 4.11 1.19 11.82
N GLY A 7 4.55 2.44 11.79
CA GLY A 7 4.75 3.20 10.55
C GLY A 7 5.76 2.53 9.61
N ASP A 8 6.63 1.65 10.12
CA ASP A 8 7.70 1.01 9.35
C ASP A 8 7.23 0.11 8.21
N ALA A 9 6.20 -0.71 8.43
CA ALA A 9 5.71 -1.61 7.39
C ALA A 9 4.96 -0.85 6.28
N SER A 10 4.22 0.19 6.65
CA SER A 10 3.58 1.10 5.71
C SER A 10 4.62 1.86 4.89
N ASN A 11 5.69 2.33 5.54
CA ASN A 11 6.79 3.02 4.89
C ASN A 11 7.58 2.10 3.93
N LYS A 12 7.80 0.84 4.30
CA LYS A 12 8.41 -0.18 3.42
C LYS A 12 7.57 -0.40 2.16
N GLY A 13 6.27 -0.63 2.31
CA GLY A 13 5.39 -0.81 1.14
C GLY A 13 5.29 0.46 0.30
N ASN A 14 5.31 1.65 0.92
CA ASN A 14 5.26 2.92 0.20
C ASN A 14 6.54 3.17 -0.64
N LYS A 15 7.70 2.65 -0.20
CA LYS A 15 8.94 2.66 -1.02
C LYS A 15 8.76 1.84 -2.30
N TYR A 16 8.20 0.63 -2.19
CA TYR A 16 7.92 -0.21 -3.37
C TYR A 16 6.85 0.40 -4.27
N PHE A 17 5.80 0.98 -3.68
CA PHE A 17 4.72 1.67 -4.38
C PHE A 17 5.25 2.88 -5.18
N LYS A 18 6.11 3.71 -4.58
CA LYS A 18 6.79 4.82 -5.28
C LYS A 18 7.76 4.33 -6.36
N ALA A 19 8.34 3.15 -6.19
CA ALA A 19 9.18 2.52 -7.21
C ALA A 19 8.37 1.88 -8.36
N GLY A 20 7.03 1.96 -8.34
CA GLY A 20 6.16 1.32 -9.33
C GLY A 20 6.06 -0.20 -9.18
N LYS A 21 6.62 -0.75 -8.10
CA LYS A 21 6.60 -2.19 -7.77
C LYS A 21 5.41 -2.50 -6.87
N TYR A 22 4.21 -2.36 -7.43
CA TYR A 22 2.96 -2.57 -6.67
C TYR A 22 2.82 -4.00 -6.15
N GLU A 23 3.23 -5.01 -6.92
CA GLU A 23 3.24 -6.42 -6.49
C GLU A 23 4.07 -6.65 -5.22
N ASN A 24 5.30 -6.13 -5.20
CA ASN A 24 6.17 -6.24 -4.04
C ASN A 24 5.60 -5.47 -2.84
N ALA A 25 4.96 -4.31 -3.08
CA ALA A 25 4.29 -3.56 -2.03
C ALA A 25 3.15 -4.38 -1.41
N ILE A 26 2.32 -5.02 -2.25
CA ILE A 26 1.20 -5.89 -1.83
C ILE A 26 1.71 -7.07 -0.99
N GLN A 27 2.77 -7.74 -1.43
CA GLN A 27 3.38 -8.83 -0.68
C GLN A 27 3.91 -8.35 0.68
N CYS A 28 4.62 -7.21 0.72
CA CYS A 28 5.09 -6.63 1.98
C CYS A 28 3.94 -6.31 2.95
N TYR A 29 2.85 -5.73 2.48
CA TYR A 29 1.68 -5.47 3.34
C TYR A 29 1.04 -6.76 3.83
N THR A 30 0.97 -7.78 2.98
CA THR A 30 0.36 -9.08 3.32
C THR A 30 1.20 -9.83 4.37
N GLU A 31 2.52 -9.81 4.22
CA GLU A 31 3.44 -10.40 5.20
C GLU A 31 3.42 -9.62 6.52
N ALA A 32 3.36 -8.29 6.46
CA ALA A 32 3.20 -7.45 7.65
C ALA A 32 1.87 -7.72 8.39
N ILE A 33 0.77 -7.95 7.65
CA ILE A 33 -0.52 -8.35 8.21
C ILE A 33 -0.43 -9.73 8.86
N ALA A 34 0.24 -10.69 8.24
CA ALA A 34 0.40 -12.05 8.76
C ALA A 34 1.27 -12.09 10.02
N LEU A 35 2.28 -11.22 10.10
CA LEU A 35 3.16 -11.07 11.25
C LEU A 35 2.56 -10.18 12.36
N CYS A 36 1.58 -9.34 12.03
CA CYS A 36 0.92 -8.48 13.03
C CYS A 36 -0.13 -9.27 13.84
N PRO A 37 -0.01 -9.32 15.18
CA PRO A 37 -1.06 -9.90 16.01
C PRO A 37 -2.35 -9.07 15.93
N THR A 38 -3.51 -9.74 16.05
CA THR A 38 -4.85 -9.15 15.95
C THR A 38 -5.16 -8.05 16.98
N GLU A 39 -4.31 -7.90 18.00
CA GLU A 39 -4.37 -6.80 18.97
C GLU A 39 -4.01 -5.45 18.34
N GLN A 40 -3.26 -5.43 17.24
CA GLN A 40 -2.83 -4.22 16.53
C GLN A 40 -3.77 -3.89 15.37
N LYS A 41 -5.07 -3.74 15.68
CA LYS A 41 -6.12 -3.47 14.68
C LYS A 41 -5.89 -2.18 13.90
N SER A 42 -5.33 -1.16 14.54
CA SER A 42 -5.03 0.14 13.91
C SER A 42 -4.03 0.01 12.76
N ASP A 43 -3.02 -0.84 12.93
CA ASP A 43 -1.95 -1.03 11.96
C ASP A 43 -2.37 -1.96 10.84
N LEU A 44 -3.10 -3.02 11.20
CA LEU A 44 -3.80 -3.87 10.24
C LEU A 44 -4.70 -3.04 9.31
N SER A 45 -5.51 -2.13 9.85
CA SER A 45 -6.35 -1.23 9.04
C SER A 45 -5.53 -0.46 8.00
N THR A 46 -4.40 0.10 8.42
CA THR A 46 -3.51 0.86 7.53
C THR A 46 -2.90 -0.03 6.43
N PHE A 47 -2.47 -1.25 6.77
CA PHE A 47 -1.95 -2.20 5.76
C PHE A 47 -3.03 -2.63 4.77
N TYR A 48 -4.26 -2.89 5.22
CA TYR A 48 -5.36 -3.22 4.32
C TYR A 48 -5.67 -2.06 3.36
N GLN A 49 -5.70 -0.82 3.86
CA GLN A 49 -5.90 0.38 3.03
C GLN A 49 -4.78 0.55 2.00
N ASN A 50 -3.52 0.48 2.42
CA ASN A 50 -2.39 0.62 1.51
C ASN A 50 -2.30 -0.53 0.48
N ARG A 51 -2.67 -1.75 0.88
CA ARG A 51 -2.75 -2.89 -0.02
C ARG A 51 -3.83 -2.69 -1.08
N ALA A 52 -5.01 -2.19 -0.70
CA ALA A 52 -6.08 -1.86 -1.64
C ALA A 52 -5.60 -0.81 -2.66
N ALA A 53 -5.01 0.29 -2.18
CA ALA A 53 -4.44 1.32 -3.05
C ALA A 53 -3.36 0.78 -4.01
N ALA A 54 -2.54 -0.18 -3.56
CA ALA A 54 -1.54 -0.83 -4.40
C ALA A 54 -2.16 -1.69 -5.50
N TYR A 55 -3.23 -2.43 -5.21
CA TYR A 55 -3.99 -3.15 -6.24
C TYR A 55 -4.63 -2.18 -7.24
N GLU A 56 -5.25 -1.11 -6.75
CA GLU A 56 -5.85 -0.08 -7.60
C GLU A 56 -4.82 0.60 -8.51
N GLN A 57 -3.63 0.90 -7.99
CA GLN A 57 -2.55 1.45 -8.81
C GLN A 57 -1.97 0.44 -9.79
N GLN A 58 -1.81 -0.83 -9.40
CA GLN A 58 -1.36 -1.89 -10.29
C GLN A 58 -2.26 -1.98 -11.53
N VAL A 59 -3.59 -1.98 -11.33
CA VAL A 59 -4.60 -2.04 -12.39
C VAL A 59 -4.75 -0.68 -13.10
N GLY A 60 -4.68 0.42 -12.35
CA GLY A 60 -4.83 1.79 -12.83
C GLY A 60 -3.69 2.25 -13.74
N THR A 61 -2.47 1.74 -13.57
CA THR A 61 -1.36 2.02 -14.51
C THR A 61 -1.61 1.47 -15.90
N THR A 62 -2.45 0.43 -16.03
CA THR A 62 -2.90 -0.10 -17.32
C THR A 62 -4.00 0.78 -17.91
N SER A 63 -4.92 1.28 -17.08
CA SER A 63 -6.04 2.12 -17.54
C SER A 63 -5.63 3.56 -17.89
N CYS A 64 -4.66 4.15 -17.18
CA CYS A 64 -4.21 5.53 -17.35
C CYS A 64 -2.98 5.68 -18.28
N LYS A 65 -2.73 4.71 -19.17
CA LYS A 65 -1.86 4.96 -20.34
C LYS A 65 -2.63 5.33 -21.60
N LEU A 66 -3.94 5.10 -21.65
CA LEU A 66 -4.77 5.47 -22.79
C LEU A 66 -5.37 6.88 -22.70
N CYS A 67 -5.44 7.48 -21.51
CA CYS A 67 -6.05 8.81 -21.31
C CYS A 67 -5.05 9.84 -20.75
N ARG A 68 -3.89 9.99 -21.40
CA ARG A 68 -2.90 11.03 -21.04
C ARG A 68 -3.40 12.47 -21.26
N SER A 69 -4.66 12.66 -21.67
CA SER A 69 -5.27 13.95 -21.97
C SER A 69 -6.32 14.45 -20.96
N CYS A 70 -6.79 13.66 -19.98
CA CYS A 70 -7.85 14.14 -19.06
C CYS A 70 -7.39 14.55 -17.64
N CYS A 71 -6.15 14.29 -17.23
CA CYS A 71 -5.63 14.70 -15.91
C CYS A 71 -4.58 15.83 -15.98
N ARG A 72 -4.88 16.92 -16.69
CA ARG A 72 -4.34 18.25 -16.37
C ARG A 72 -5.52 19.17 -16.12
N VAL A 73 -5.87 19.34 -14.84
CA VAL A 73 -6.45 20.60 -14.36
C VAL A 73 -5.28 21.52 -14.06
#